data_AF-A0A3C1L3X6-F1
#
_entry.id   AF-A0A3C1L3X6-F1
#
_cell.length_a   1.000
_cell.length_b   1.000
_cell.length_c   1.000
_cell.angle_alpha   90.00
_cell.angle_beta   90.00
_cell.angle_gamma   90.00
#
_symmetry.space_group_name_H-M   'P 1'
#
loop_
_entity.id
_entity.type
_entity.pdbx_description
1 polymer ?
#
loop_
_entity_poly.entity_id
_entity_poly.type
_entity_poly.pdbx_seq_one_letter_code
_entity_poly.pdbx_strand_id
1 'polypeptide(L)'
;PEACDNTLWVAERADVNIEFGKPLLPNFPIPAGFLDDAGFLDHLTWEGAKQRWGDTLPVAVVERLAYELQVIKNMGFASYFLIVWDLIKHAKDSGIRVGPGR
;
A
#
# COMPACT_ATOMS: atom_id res chain seq x y z
N PRO A 1 -25.83 3.98 -46.84
CA PRO A 1 -26.27 5.37 -46.57
C PRO A 1 -26.33 5.72 -45.09
N GLU A 2 -26.72 4.80 -44.21
CA GLU A 2 -26.94 5.04 -42.76
C GLU A 2 -25.72 4.78 -41.87
N ALA A 3 -24.60 4.33 -42.45
CA ALA A 3 -23.44 3.87 -41.68
C ALA A 3 -22.85 4.97 -40.78
N CYS A 4 -22.84 6.22 -41.23
CA CYS A 4 -22.34 7.35 -40.46
C CYS A 4 -23.29 7.73 -39.31
N ASP A 5 -24.60 7.77 -39.56
CA ASP A 5 -25.61 8.14 -38.54
C ASP A 5 -25.66 7.12 -37.41
N ASN A 6 -25.47 5.84 -37.74
CA ASN A 6 -25.39 4.77 -36.74
C ASN A 6 -24.19 4.92 -35.80
N THR A 7 -23.10 5.59 -36.21
CA THR A 7 -21.96 5.84 -35.30
C THR A 7 -22.31 6.82 -34.19
N LEU A 8 -23.06 7.89 -34.52
CA LEU A 8 -23.55 8.88 -33.56
C LEU A 8 -24.61 8.26 -32.65
N TRP A 9 -25.52 7.47 -33.22
CA TRP A 9 -26.55 6.76 -32.48
C TRP A 9 -25.98 5.82 -31.41
N VAL A 10 -24.85 5.15 -31.69
CA VAL A 10 -24.13 4.33 -30.70
C VAL A 10 -23.42 5.22 -29.67
N ALA A 11 -22.74 6.28 -30.11
CA ALA A 11 -21.99 7.17 -29.22
C ALA A 11 -22.89 7.88 -28.19
N GLU A 12 -24.06 8.35 -28.61
CA GLU A 12 -25.03 9.05 -27.74
C GLU A 12 -25.65 8.15 -26.67
N ARG A 13 -25.62 6.83 -26.87
CA ARG A 13 -26.14 5.83 -25.91
C ARG A 13 -25.07 5.25 -25.02
N ALA A 14 -23.80 5.50 -25.32
CA ALA A 14 -22.68 5.06 -24.52
C ALA A 14 -22.49 6.03 -23.35
N ASP A 15 -23.19 5.78 -22.24
CA ASP A 15 -22.97 6.49 -20.97
C ASP A 15 -22.12 5.62 -20.04
N VAL A 16 -20.81 5.87 -20.01
CA VAL A 16 -19.85 5.16 -19.17
C VAL A 16 -19.11 6.16 -18.30
N ASN A 17 -19.36 6.09 -17.00
CA ASN A 17 -18.60 6.83 -15.99
C ASN A 17 -17.56 5.92 -15.36
N ILE A 18 -16.28 6.21 -15.62
CA ILE A 18 -15.17 5.52 -14.98
C ILE A 18 -14.77 6.34 -13.75
N GLU A 19 -14.89 5.74 -12.57
CA GLU A 19 -14.40 6.37 -11.35
C GLU A 19 -12.88 6.31 -11.31
N PHE A 20 -12.24 7.47 -11.29
CA PHE A 20 -10.80 7.61 -11.11
C PHE A 20 -10.48 8.05 -9.68
N GLY A 21 -9.30 7.68 -9.17
CA GLY A 21 -8.80 8.18 -7.88
C GLY A 21 -9.28 7.44 -6.63
N LYS A 22 -9.97 6.29 -6.77
CA LYS A 22 -10.26 5.37 -5.67
C LYS A 22 -9.46 4.07 -5.85
N PRO A 23 -8.27 3.94 -5.23
CA PRO A 23 -7.50 2.71 -5.30
C PRO A 23 -8.26 1.57 -4.63
N LEU A 24 -8.53 0.49 -5.37
CA LEU A 24 -9.06 -0.75 -4.82
C LEU A 24 -7.89 -1.63 -4.42
N LEU A 25 -7.44 -1.48 -3.18
CA LEU A 25 -6.36 -2.30 -2.63
C LEU A 25 -6.90 -3.64 -2.13
N PRO A 26 -6.19 -4.76 -2.34
CA PRO A 26 -6.55 -6.02 -1.71
C PRO A 26 -6.33 -5.95 -0.20
N ASN A 27 -7.16 -6.67 0.55
CA ASN A 27 -6.97 -6.84 1.99
C ASN A 27 -5.73 -7.69 2.26
N PHE A 28 -4.82 -7.19 3.08
CA PHE A 28 -3.67 -7.97 3.52
C PHE A 28 -4.11 -8.99 4.60
N PRO A 29 -3.64 -10.24 4.58
CA PRO A 29 -3.97 -11.22 5.61
C PRO A 29 -3.29 -10.85 6.94
N ILE A 30 -4.08 -10.40 7.92
CA ILE A 30 -3.57 -9.98 9.23
C ILE A 30 -3.45 -11.20 10.16
N PRO A 31 -2.30 -11.43 10.80
CA PRO A 31 -2.14 -12.51 11.77
C PRO A 31 -3.05 -12.37 13.00
N ALA A 32 -3.38 -13.49 13.63
CA ALA A 32 -4.10 -13.48 14.90
C ALA A 32 -3.30 -12.71 15.97
N GLY A 33 -3.96 -11.74 16.62
CA GLY A 33 -3.35 -10.86 17.62
C GLY A 33 -3.29 -9.38 17.22
N PHE A 34 -3.55 -9.06 15.95
CA PHE A 34 -3.70 -7.69 15.48
C PHE A 34 -5.15 -7.39 15.10
N LEU A 35 -5.60 -6.18 15.41
CA LEU A 35 -6.97 -5.75 15.15
C LEU A 35 -7.18 -5.32 13.69
N ASP A 36 -6.22 -4.58 13.14
CA ASP A 36 -6.25 -3.98 11.82
C ASP A 36 -4.86 -3.99 11.15
N ASP A 37 -4.84 -3.63 9.87
CA ASP A 37 -3.62 -3.57 9.05
C ASP A 37 -2.65 -2.48 9.54
N ALA A 38 -3.19 -1.36 10.01
CA ALA A 38 -2.41 -0.29 10.63
C ALA A 38 -1.65 -0.78 11.88
N GLY A 39 -2.31 -1.50 12.79
CA GLY A 39 -1.66 -2.04 13.99
C GLY A 39 -0.59 -3.08 13.67
N PHE A 40 -0.80 -3.90 12.63
CA PHE A 40 0.22 -4.83 12.17
C PHE A 40 1.42 -4.12 11.52
N LEU A 41 1.16 -3.09 10.70
CA LEU A 41 2.20 -2.27 10.09
C LEU A 41 3.03 -1.52 11.15
N ASP A 42 2.38 -0.96 12.17
CA ASP A 42 3.05 -0.30 13.31
C ASP A 42 4.04 -1.26 13.97
N HIS A 43 3.58 -2.47 14.32
CA HIS A 43 4.43 -3.48 14.94
C HIS A 43 5.65 -3.83 14.08
N LEU A 44 5.45 -4.13 12.79
CA LEU A 44 6.55 -4.46 11.88
C LEU A 44 7.52 -3.29 11.70
N THR A 45 7.01 -2.06 11.67
CA THR A 45 7.84 -0.86 11.51
C THR A 45 8.74 -0.65 12.71
N TRP A 46 8.22 -0.79 13.93
CA TRP A 46 9.03 -0.66 15.14
C TRP A 46 10.05 -1.79 15.30
N GLU A 47 9.69 -3.03 14.96
CA GLU A 47 10.64 -4.14 14.95
C GLU A 47 11.74 -3.94 13.90
N GLY A 48 11.37 -3.50 12.69
CA GLY A 48 12.34 -3.16 11.64
C GLY A 48 13.24 -1.98 12.01
N ALA A 49 12.73 -1.00 12.75
CA ALA A 49 13.53 0.11 13.25
C ALA A 49 14.59 -0.36 14.25
N LYS A 50 14.22 -1.24 15.20
CA LYS A 50 15.18 -1.82 16.14
C LYS A 50 16.26 -2.64 15.43
N GLN A 51 15.90 -3.42 14.42
CA GLN A 51 16.87 -4.18 13.63
C GLN A 51 17.87 -3.28 12.89
N ARG A 52 17.45 -2.08 12.48
CA ARG A 52 18.28 -1.16 11.69
C ARG A 52 19.12 -0.20 12.54
N TRP A 53 18.60 0.25 13.68
CA TRP A 53 19.24 1.26 14.52
C TRP A 53 19.57 0.80 15.95
N GLY A 54 19.19 -0.43 16.33
CA GLY A 54 19.37 -0.99 17.67
C GLY A 54 18.20 -0.70 18.62
N ASP A 55 18.29 -1.20 19.86
CA ASP A 55 17.22 -1.08 20.87
C ASP A 55 16.95 0.37 21.30
N THR A 56 17.99 1.21 21.29
CA THR A 56 17.88 2.63 21.64
C THR A 56 17.76 3.47 20.38
N LEU A 57 16.52 3.72 19.95
CA LEU A 57 16.24 4.53 18.77
C LEU A 57 16.53 6.02 19.01
N PRO A 58 17.20 6.72 18.08
CA PRO A 58 17.34 8.17 18.15
C PRO A 58 15.97 8.85 18.15
N VAL A 59 15.81 9.93 18.92
CA VAL A 59 14.54 10.68 19.04
C VAL A 59 14.00 11.10 17.67
N ALA A 60 14.86 11.59 16.78
CA ALA A 60 14.48 12.00 15.44
C ALA A 60 13.89 10.86 14.59
N VAL A 61 14.33 9.60 14.81
CA VAL A 61 13.76 8.42 14.12
C VAL A 61 12.39 8.10 14.68
N VAL A 62 12.24 8.14 16.01
CA VAL A 62 10.97 7.86 16.69
C VAL A 62 9.89 8.85 16.25
N GLU A 63 10.20 10.15 16.29
CA GLU A 63 9.27 11.21 15.87
C GLU A 63 8.87 11.06 14.40
N ARG A 64 9.85 10.74 13.55
CA ARG A 64 9.60 10.57 12.12
C ARG A 64 8.71 9.37 11.82
N LEU A 65 8.99 8.22 12.43
CA LEU A 65 8.19 7.01 12.25
C LEU A 65 6.77 7.21 12.77
N ALA A 66 6.60 7.81 13.95
CA ALA A 66 5.28 8.09 14.51
C ALA A 66 4.44 9.00 13.59
N TYR A 67 5.06 10.05 13.03
CA TYR A 67 4.40 10.93 12.07
C TYR A 67 4.00 10.19 10.79
N GLU A 68 4.92 9.45 10.15
CA GLU A 68 4.64 8.74 8.90
C GLU A 68 3.57 7.65 9.07
N LEU A 69 3.65 6.86 10.14
CA LEU A 69 2.65 5.83 10.46
C LEU A 69 1.26 6.44 10.66
N GLN A 70 1.18 7.58 11.36
CA GLN A 70 -0.09 8.28 11.54
C GLN A 70 -0.68 8.75 10.21
N VAL A 71 0.15 9.29 9.31
CA VAL A 71 -0.29 9.71 7.98
C VAL A 71 -0.78 8.52 7.16
N ILE A 72 -0.03 7.41 7.14
CA ILE A 72 -0.39 6.19 6.41
C ILE A 72 -1.73 5.64 6.92
N LYS A 73 -1.92 5.60 8.25
CA LYS A 73 -3.16 5.17 8.88
C LYS A 73 -4.34 6.06 8.48
N ASN A 74 -4.17 7.38 8.56
CA ASN A 74 -5.23 8.34 8.22
C ASN A 74 -5.65 8.25 6.75
N MET A 75 -4.72 7.91 5.85
CA MET A 75 -5.01 7.78 4.43
C MET A 75 -5.49 6.39 4.02
N GLY A 76 -5.51 5.41 4.94
CA GLY A 76 -5.93 4.04 4.65
C GLY A 76 -4.96 3.26 3.75
N PHE A 77 -3.67 3.59 3.77
CA PHE A 77 -2.65 2.94 2.93
C PHE A 77 -1.88 1.82 3.62
N ALA A 78 -2.23 1.43 4.85
CA ALA A 78 -1.46 0.45 5.62
C ALA A 78 -1.35 -0.91 4.88
N SER A 79 -2.46 -1.43 4.35
CA SER A 79 -2.47 -2.65 3.52
C SER A 79 -1.52 -2.57 2.32
N TYR A 80 -1.39 -1.41 1.65
CA TYR A 80 -0.46 -1.25 0.54
C TYR A 80 1.00 -1.46 0.97
N PHE A 81 1.40 -0.85 2.09
CA PHE A 81 2.75 -1.02 2.64
C PHE A 81 3.02 -2.47 3.03
N LEU A 82 2.05 -3.16 3.62
CA LEU A 82 2.17 -4.58 3.99
C LEU A 82 2.36 -5.48 2.76
N ILE A 83 1.61 -5.25 1.68
CA ILE A 83 1.74 -6.02 0.43
C ILE A 83 3.14 -5.86 -0.16
N VAL A 84 3.62 -4.61 -0.28
CA VAL A 84 4.95 -4.35 -0.85
C VAL A 84 6.05 -4.92 0.05
N TRP A 85 5.91 -4.78 1.36
CA TRP A 85 6.83 -5.36 2.33
C TRP A 85 6.91 -6.89 2.19
N ASP A 86 5.77 -7.58 2.10
CA ASP A 86 5.70 -9.04 1.97
C ASP A 86 6.36 -9.53 0.68
N LEU A 87 6.09 -8.85 -0.45
CA LEU A 87 6.74 -9.13 -1.73
C LEU A 87 8.27 -9.02 -1.64
N ILE A 88 8.77 -7.93 -1.05
CA ILE A 88 10.22 -7.70 -0.89
C ILE A 88 10.83 -8.72 0.06
N LYS A 89 10.14 -9.03 1.16
CA LYS A 89 10.60 -10.02 2.15
C LYS A 89 10.69 -11.39 1.50
N HIS A 90 9.65 -11.85 0.82
CA HIS A 90 9.64 -13.14 0.12
C HIS A 90 10.74 -13.23 -0.93
N ALA A 91 10.96 -12.16 -1.72
CA ALA A 91 12.04 -12.12 -2.69
C ALA A 91 13.41 -12.31 -2.03
N LYS A 92 13.69 -11.60 -0.93
CA LYS A 92 14.93 -11.75 -0.16
C LYS A 92 15.10 -13.16 0.41
N ASP A 93 14.05 -13.70 1.04
CA ASP A 93 14.05 -15.03 1.65
C ASP A 93 14.26 -16.14 0.60
N SER A 94 13.81 -15.91 -0.63
CA SER A 94 13.96 -16.83 -1.77
C SER A 94 15.24 -16.61 -2.58
N GLY A 95 16.14 -15.73 -2.13
CA GLY A 95 17.39 -15.42 -2.84
C GLY A 95 17.20 -14.62 -4.14
N ILE A 96 16.03 -14.05 -4.38
CA ILE A 96 15.73 -13.17 -5.52
C ILE A 96 16.26 -11.77 -5.20
N ARG A 97 17.18 -11.28 -6.03
CA ARG A 97 17.77 -9.96 -5.83
C ARG A 97 16.74 -8.86 -6.07
N VAL A 98 16.55 -8.00 -5.08
CA VAL A 98 15.77 -6.76 -5.18
C VAL A 98 16.71 -5.56 -5.33
N GLY A 99 16.31 -4.54 -6.09
CA GLY A 99 17.07 -3.29 -6.22
C GLY A 99 17.13 -2.51 -4.89
N PRO A 100 18.00 -1.49 -4.77
CA PRO A 100 18.17 -0.71 -3.54
C PRO A 100 16.96 0.16 -3.16
N GLY A 101 15.86 0.10 -3.92
CA GLY A 101 14.70 0.97 -3.80
C GLY A 101 14.86 2.26 -4.61
N ARG A 102 13.76 3.00 -4.77
CA ARG A 102 13.71 4.32 -5.38
C ARG A 102 12.90 5.25 -4.50
#